data_AF-A0A351AEJ8-F1
#
_entry.id   AF-A0A351AEJ8-F1
#
_cell.length_a   1.000
_cell.length_b   1.000
_cell.length_c   1.000
_cell.angle_alpha   90.00
_cell.angle_beta   90.00
_cell.angle_gamma   90.00
#
_symmetry.space_group_name_H-M   'P 1'
#
loop_
_entity.id
_entity.type
_entity.pdbx_description
1 polymer ?
#
loop_
_entity_poly.entity_id
_entity_poly.type
_entity_poly.pdbx_seq_one_letter_code
_entity_poly.pdbx_strand_id
1 'polypeptide(L)' 'MLHEMSPNPGSTKRRRRVGRGIGSGMGKTCTRGTKGQKARRQISPWFEGGQTPIHRRLPVKKGFRNVNHKE' A
#
# COMPACT_ATOMS: atom_id res chain seq x y z
N MET A 1 -26.63 26.32 13.38
CA MET A 1 -25.77 25.51 14.27
C MET A 1 -25.30 24.17 13.69
N LEU A 2 -26.11 23.36 12.97
CA LEU A 2 -25.62 22.10 12.38
C LEU A 2 -24.67 22.31 11.17
N HIS A 3 -24.82 23.43 10.46
CA HIS A 3 -24.14 23.76 9.20
C HIS A 3 -22.78 24.47 9.36
N GLU A 4 -22.40 24.86 10.57
CA GLU A 4 -21.19 25.64 10.85
C GLU A 4 -20.05 24.80 11.43
N MET A 5 -20.31 23.52 11.73
CA MET A 5 -19.30 22.62 12.26
C MET A 5 -18.30 22.26 11.16
N SER A 6 -17.06 22.71 11.32
CA SER A 6 -15.92 22.28 10.51
C SER A 6 -14.93 21.48 11.37
N PRO A 7 -14.23 20.49 10.79
CA PRO A 7 -13.18 19.78 11.51
C PRO A 7 -12.03 20.72 11.89
N ASN A 8 -11.28 20.37 12.94
CA ASN A 8 -10.12 21.13 13.38
C ASN A 8 -9.12 21.32 12.21
N PRO A 9 -8.45 22.48 12.10
CA PRO A 9 -7.46 22.73 11.07
C PRO A 9 -6.42 21.60 10.99
N GLY A 10 -6.21 21.05 9.79
CA GLY A 10 -5.26 19.95 9.56
C GLY A 10 -5.78 18.54 9.86
N SER A 11 -6.96 18.39 10.46
CA SER A 11 -7.59 17.08 10.72
C SER A 11 -7.85 16.31 9.41
N THR A 12 -8.24 17.01 8.34
CA THR A 12 -8.56 16.40 7.05
C THR A 12 -7.53 16.76 5.98
N LYS A 13 -7.09 15.76 5.20
CA LYS A 13 -6.25 15.96 4.01
C LYS A 13 -7.04 15.65 2.74
N ARG A 14 -6.74 16.37 1.65
CA ARG A 14 -7.38 16.13 0.34
C ARG A 14 -7.04 14.73 -0.15
N ARG A 15 -8.06 13.94 -0.50
CA ARG A 15 -7.87 12.61 -1.13
C ARG A 15 -7.15 12.75 -2.47
N ARG A 16 -6.14 11.90 -2.68
CA ARG A 16 -5.48 11.76 -3.98
C ARG A 16 -6.45 11.14 -5.00
N ARG A 17 -6.80 11.90 -6.04
CA ARG A 17 -7.67 11.46 -7.15
C ARG A 17 -6.83 11.33 -8.43
N VAL A 18 -6.52 10.08 -8.80
CA VAL A 18 -5.73 9.77 -10.00
C VAL A 18 -6.60 9.76 -11.27
N GLY A 19 -6.00 9.99 -12.44
CA GLY A 19 -6.73 9.91 -13.72
C GLY A 19 -7.74 11.04 -13.94
N ARG A 20 -7.42 12.27 -13.50
CA ARG A 20 -8.28 13.45 -13.62
C ARG A 20 -7.56 14.58 -14.38
N GLY A 21 -7.15 14.30 -15.61
CA GLY A 21 -6.47 15.24 -16.50
C GLY A 21 -4.98 15.45 -16.19
N ILE A 22 -4.24 16.02 -17.15
CA ILE A 22 -2.79 16.24 -17.03
C ILE A 22 -2.45 17.29 -15.96
N GLY A 23 -3.28 18.31 -15.78
CA GLY A 23 -3.08 19.36 -14.75
C GLY A 23 -3.14 18.84 -13.31
N SER A 24 -3.64 17.61 -13.09
CA SER A 24 -3.59 16.95 -11.78
C SER A 24 -2.21 16.37 -11.43
N GLY A 25 -1.26 16.35 -12.37
CA GLY A 25 0.04 15.66 -12.22
C GLY A 25 -0.05 14.12 -12.22
N MET A 26 -1.26 13.56 -12.25
CA MET A 26 -1.52 12.11 -12.11
C MET A 26 -2.45 11.58 -13.20
N GLY A 27 -2.46 12.24 -14.37
CA GLY A 27 -3.39 11.97 -15.46
C GLY A 27 -3.08 10.69 -16.23
N LYS A 28 -2.17 10.79 -17.22
CA LYS A 28 -1.99 9.80 -18.29
C LYS A 28 -1.78 8.36 -17.81
N THR A 29 -0.98 8.16 -16.77
CA THR A 29 -0.60 6.82 -16.28
C THR A 29 -1.20 6.48 -14.92
N CYS A 30 -1.99 7.37 -14.32
CA CYS A 30 -2.55 7.20 -12.98
C CYS A 30 -1.50 6.75 -11.95
N THR A 31 -0.26 7.29 -12.06
CA THR A 31 0.91 6.92 -11.23
C THR A 31 1.32 5.44 -11.28
N ARG A 32 0.92 4.69 -12.32
CA ARG A 32 1.27 3.27 -12.48
C ARG A 32 2.53 3.01 -13.33
N GLY A 33 3.18 4.06 -13.83
CA GLY A 33 4.32 3.96 -14.76
C GLY A 33 3.90 3.61 -16.19
N THR A 34 4.83 3.12 -17.00
CA THR A 34 4.62 2.81 -18.42
C THR A 34 4.88 1.35 -18.74
N LYS A 35 3.94 0.71 -19.46
CA LYS A 35 4.09 -0.60 -20.16
C LYS A 35 4.68 -1.78 -19.37
N GLY A 36 4.81 -1.71 -18.04
CA GLY A 36 5.20 -2.84 -17.19
C GLY A 36 4.05 -3.74 -16.78
N GLN A 37 4.35 -4.91 -16.19
CA GLN A 37 3.33 -5.81 -15.65
C GLN A 37 2.49 -5.11 -14.56
N LYS A 38 3.13 -4.38 -13.62
CA LYS A 38 2.45 -3.57 -12.59
C LYS A 38 1.58 -2.42 -13.13
N ALA A 39 1.83 -2.00 -14.38
CA ALA A 39 1.03 -0.96 -15.01
C ALA A 39 -0.33 -1.48 -15.51
N ARG A 40 -0.41 -2.78 -15.85
CA ARG A 40 -1.59 -3.42 -16.44
C ARG A 40 -2.28 -4.43 -15.51
N ARG A 41 -1.50 -5.11 -14.66
CA ARG A 41 -1.93 -6.22 -13.80
C ARG A 41 -1.28 -6.10 -12.43
N GLN A 42 -1.76 -6.88 -11.47
CA GLN A 42 -1.19 -6.95 -10.14
C GLN A 42 -0.12 -8.04 -10.07
N ILE A 43 0.90 -7.79 -9.26
CA ILE A 43 1.91 -8.77 -8.87
C ILE A 43 1.87 -8.84 -7.34
N SER A 44 2.02 -10.04 -6.79
CA SER A 44 2.12 -10.21 -5.34
C SER A 44 3.25 -9.34 -4.78
N PRO A 45 3.01 -8.53 -3.72
CA PRO A 45 4.06 -7.70 -3.11
C PRO A 45 5.26 -8.52 -2.61
N TRP A 46 5.04 -9.79 -2.26
CA TRP A 46 6.02 -10.73 -1.72
C TRP A 46 6.80 -11.47 -2.82
N PHE A 47 6.55 -11.18 -4.09
CA PHE A 47 7.22 -11.85 -5.21
C PHE A 47 8.61 -11.25 -5.46
N GLU A 48 9.64 -12.06 -5.29
CA GLU A 48 11.06 -11.68 -5.43
C GLU A 48 11.63 -11.94 -6.84
N GLY A 49 10.77 -12.08 -7.86
CA GLY A 49 11.22 -12.18 -9.26
C GLY A 49 11.72 -13.57 -9.70
N GLY A 50 11.54 -14.61 -8.87
CA GLY A 50 11.95 -15.99 -9.17
C GLY A 50 12.96 -16.57 -8.18
N GLN A 51 13.54 -15.72 -7.32
CA GLN A 51 14.34 -16.16 -6.19
C GLN A 51 13.49 -16.91 -5.16
N THR A 52 14.09 -17.86 -4.42
CA THR A 52 13.44 -18.47 -3.26
C THR A 52 13.10 -17.36 -2.26
N PRO A 53 11.82 -17.18 -1.89
CA PRO A 53 11.43 -16.06 -1.03
C PRO A 53 12.16 -16.08 0.31
N ILE A 54 12.40 -14.90 0.90
CA ILE A 54 13.08 -14.77 2.19
C ILE A 54 12.45 -15.64 3.30
N HIS A 55 11.11 -15.75 3.31
CA HIS A 55 10.38 -16.60 4.26
C HIS A 55 10.58 -18.11 4.06
N ARG A 56 11.28 -18.55 3.02
CA ARG A 56 11.72 -19.93 2.84
C ARG A 56 13.22 -20.09 3.08
N ARG A 57 13.99 -19.03 2.84
CA ARG A 57 15.44 -19.03 3.02
C ARG A 57 15.86 -18.96 4.48
N LEU A 58 15.14 -18.15 5.27
CA LEU A 58 15.43 -18.00 6.69
C LEU A 58 14.65 -19.05 7.51
N PRO A 59 15.17 -19.48 8.67
CA PRO A 59 14.40 -20.30 9.60
C PRO A 59 13.30 -19.44 10.22
N VAL A 60 12.12 -19.42 9.59
CA VAL A 60 11.00 -18.54 9.97
C VAL A 60 10.35 -18.96 11.28
N LYS A 61 10.46 -20.23 11.64
CA LYS A 61 9.96 -20.77 12.92
C LYS A 61 11.12 -20.90 13.91
N LYS A 62 11.53 -19.78 14.50
CA LYS A 62 12.40 -19.81 15.68
C LYS A 62 11.54 -20.13 16.91
N GLY A 63 11.72 -21.33 17.48
CA GLY A 63 11.00 -21.78 18.66
C GLY A 63 9.52 -22.09 18.43
N PHE A 64 8.74 -22.08 19.50
CA PHE A 64 7.30 -22.33 19.51
C PHE A 64 6.57 -21.24 20.29
N ARG A 65 5.33 -20.93 19.91
CA ARG A 65 4.50 -19.98 20.67
C ARG A 65 3.93 -20.67 21.90
N ASN A 66 4.41 -20.33 23.10
CA ASN A 66 3.80 -20.81 24.34
C ASN A 66 2.42 -20.16 24.52
N VAL A 67 1.37 -20.97 24.43
CA VAL A 67 -0.03 -20.51 24.54
C VAL A 67 -0.39 -20.06 25.96
N ASN A 68 0.38 -20.50 26.96
CA ASN A 68 0.11 -20.27 28.38
C ASN A 68 1.07 -19.25 29.02
N HIS A 69 1.69 -18.36 28.25
CA HIS A 69 2.58 -17.34 28.81
C HIS A 69 1.78 -16.38 29.69
N LYS A 70 2.01 -16.41 31.00
CA LYS A 70 1.60 -15.37 31.94
C LYS A 70 2.80 -14.44 32.14
N GLU A 71 2.53 -13.14 32.05
CA GLU A 71 3.49 -12.07 32.39
C GLU A 71 3.97 -12.19 33.84
#